data_AF-A0A7C5TBU6-F1
#
_entry.id   AF-A0A7C5TBU6-F1
#
_cell.length_a   1.000
_cell.length_b   1.000
_cell.length_c   1.000
_cell.angle_alpha   90.00
_cell.angle_beta   90.00
_cell.angle_gamma   90.00
#
_symmetry.space_group_name_H-M   'P 1'
#
loop_
_entity.id
_entity.type
_entity.pdbx_description
1 polymer ?
#
loop_
_entity_poly.entity_id
_entity_poly.type
_entity_poly.pdbx_seq_one_letter_code
_entity_poly.pdbx_strand_id
1 'polypeptide(L)'
;VELYQAVQNRNISRAIQCQQLINKICQILHYGTPLAFIKEALDIFGYSVGPVRPPLRPLTSDEREVLAQALISFSHSLAALWGEKEVISR
;
A
#
# COMPACT_ATOMS: atom_id res chain seq x y z
N VAL A 1 -13.50 3.83 -0.30
CA VAL A 1 -13.96 4.26 -1.64
C VAL A 1 -13.78 5.79 -1.79
N GLU A 2 -12.63 6.32 -1.33
CA GLU A 2 -12.41 7.77 -1.18
C GLU A 2 -12.22 8.48 -2.53
N LEU A 3 -11.37 7.94 -3.41
CA LEU A 3 -11.17 8.49 -4.76
C LEU A 3 -12.49 8.63 -5.51
N TYR A 4 -13.31 7.58 -5.50
CA TYR A 4 -14.61 7.58 -6.15
C TYR A 4 -15.54 8.64 -5.55
N GLN A 5 -15.61 8.75 -4.22
CA GLN A 5 -16.41 9.77 -3.54
C GLN A 5 -15.93 11.19 -3.88
N ALA A 6 -14.62 11.43 -3.95
CA ALA A 6 -14.06 12.72 -4.35
C ALA A 6 -14.46 13.11 -5.78
N VAL A 7 -14.43 12.15 -6.72
CA VAL A 7 -14.89 12.37 -8.09
C VAL A 7 -16.39 12.67 -8.14
N GLN A 8 -17.22 11.88 -7.45
CA GLN A 8 -18.68 12.09 -7.39
C GLN A 8 -19.04 13.48 -6.82
N ASN A 9 -18.31 13.92 -5.79
CA ASN A 9 -18.51 15.22 -5.15
C ASN A 9 -17.81 16.37 -5.89
N ARG A 10 -17.26 16.13 -7.10
CA ARG A 10 -16.49 17.10 -7.90
C ARG A 10 -15.31 17.73 -7.15
N ASN A 11 -14.81 17.07 -6.10
CA ASN A 11 -13.62 17.50 -5.38
C ASN A 11 -12.37 16.96 -6.11
N ILE A 12 -12.05 17.60 -7.24
CA ILE A 12 -10.96 17.16 -8.12
C ILE A 12 -9.60 17.20 -7.42
N SER A 13 -9.36 18.20 -6.57
CA SER A 13 -8.11 18.30 -5.80
C SER A 13 -7.90 17.07 -4.91
N ARG A 14 -8.94 16.65 -4.17
CA ARG A 14 -8.89 15.44 -3.34
C ARG A 14 -8.75 14.18 -4.18
N ALA A 15 -9.44 14.10 -5.32
CA ALA A 15 -9.31 12.96 -6.23
C ALA A 15 -7.87 12.79 -6.74
N ILE A 16 -7.20 13.89 -7.11
CA ILE A 16 -5.80 13.88 -7.53
C ILE A 16 -4.89 13.37 -6.42
N GLN A 17 -5.05 13.87 -5.18
CA GLN A 17 -4.25 13.42 -4.04
C GLN A 17 -4.43 11.91 -3.78
N CYS A 18 -5.66 11.41 -3.85
CA CYS A 18 -5.94 9.98 -3.70
C CYS A 18 -5.30 9.15 -4.82
N GLN A 19 -5.40 9.62 -6.07
CA GLN A 19 -4.81 8.93 -7.22
C GLN A 19 -3.27 8.88 -7.13
N GLN A 20 -2.64 9.95 -6.66
CA GLN A 20 -1.19 9.99 -6.44
C GLN A 20 -0.74 8.96 -5.39
N LEU A 21 -1.50 8.82 -4.31
CA LEU A 21 -1.24 7.79 -3.29
C LEU A 21 -1.42 6.38 -3.84
N ILE A 22 -2.50 6.13 -4.60
CA ILE A 22 -2.75 4.85 -5.27
C ILE A 22 -1.59 4.50 -6.22
N ASN A 23 -1.14 5.46 -7.02
CA ASN A 23 -0.01 5.24 -7.92
C ASN A 23 1.27 4.90 -7.14
N LYS A 24 1.54 5.59 -6.03
CA LYS A 24 2.72 5.34 -5.19
C LYS A 24 2.69 3.94 -4.58
N ILE A 25 1.58 3.49 -4.00
CA ILE A 25 1.50 2.14 -3.44
C ILE A 25 1.55 1.06 -4.53
N CYS A 26 0.93 1.28 -5.70
CA CYS A 26 1.05 0.38 -6.83
C CYS A 26 2.51 0.23 -7.28
N GLN A 27 3.27 1.33 -7.33
CA GLN A 27 4.70 1.28 -7.66
C GLN A 27 5.49 0.50 -6.61
N ILE A 28 5.26 0.75 -5.31
CA ILE A 28 5.92 0.01 -4.21
C ILE A 28 5.65 -1.49 -4.31
N LEU A 29 4.42 -1.88 -4.67
CA LEU A 29 4.01 -3.27 -4.81
C LEU A 29 4.27 -3.86 -6.21
N HIS A 30 5.07 -3.18 -7.04
CA HIS A 30 5.40 -3.58 -8.41
C HIS A 30 4.17 -3.92 -9.27
N TYR A 31 3.09 -3.15 -9.10
CA TYR A 31 1.79 -3.36 -9.74
C TYR A 31 1.24 -4.79 -9.54
N GLY A 32 1.61 -5.42 -8.41
CA GLY A 32 1.21 -6.78 -8.05
C GLY A 32 1.99 -7.89 -8.73
N THR A 33 3.11 -7.59 -9.41
CA THR A 33 3.92 -8.58 -10.11
C THR A 33 5.38 -8.55 -9.65
N PRO A 34 5.89 -9.65 -9.05
CA PRO A 34 5.19 -10.88 -8.69
C PRO A 34 4.28 -10.72 -7.46
N LEU A 35 3.25 -11.57 -7.34
CA LEU A 35 2.28 -11.59 -6.21
C LEU A 35 2.95 -11.70 -4.83
N ALA A 36 4.19 -12.20 -4.79
CA ALA A 36 5.00 -12.28 -3.57
C ALA A 36 5.13 -10.93 -2.85
N PHE A 37 5.23 -9.81 -3.57
CA PHE A 37 5.32 -8.47 -2.96
C PHE A 37 4.04 -8.08 -2.23
N ILE A 38 2.87 -8.40 -2.80
CA ILE A 38 1.58 -8.13 -2.14
C ILE A 38 1.45 -8.98 -0.88
N LYS A 39 1.78 -10.28 -0.96
CA LYS A 39 1.69 -11.18 0.20
C LYS A 39 2.62 -10.74 1.32
N GLU A 40 3.86 -10.39 0.99
CA GLU A 40 4.84 -9.93 1.97
C GLU A 40 4.40 -8.59 2.59
N ALA A 41 3.84 -7.67 1.80
CA ALA A 41 3.29 -6.42 2.33
C ALA A 41 2.16 -6.67 3.34
N LEU A 42 1.26 -7.61 3.05
CA LEU A 42 0.17 -7.98 3.97
C LEU A 42 0.72 -8.59 5.27
N ASP A 43 1.70 -9.49 5.18
CA ASP A 43 2.38 -10.05 6.36
C ASP A 43 3.11 -8.96 7.17
N ILE A 44 3.76 -7.99 6.52
CA ILE A 44 4.38 -6.81 7.19
C ILE A 44 3.33 -5.99 7.95
N PHE A 45 2.13 -5.84 7.40
CA PHE A 45 1.00 -5.19 8.08
C PHE A 45 0.29 -6.08 9.11
N GLY A 46 0.78 -7.29 9.37
CA GLY A 46 0.22 -8.22 10.36
C GLY A 46 -0.95 -9.07 9.83
N TYR A 47 -1.28 -9.00 8.54
CA TYR A 47 -2.30 -9.82 7.91
C TYR A 47 -1.68 -11.10 7.36
N SER A 48 -1.80 -12.20 8.10
CA SER A 48 -1.30 -13.49 7.65
C SER A 48 -2.09 -14.03 6.45
N VAL A 49 -1.46 -14.11 5.28
CA VAL A 49 -2.07 -14.62 4.03
C VAL A 49 -1.45 -15.93 3.53
N GLY A 50 -0.66 -16.55 4.40
CA GLY A 50 0.04 -17.80 4.13
C GLY A 50 1.19 -17.67 3.11
N PRO A 51 2.09 -18.66 3.07
CA PRO A 51 3.33 -18.55 2.33
C PRO A 51 3.11 -18.44 0.81
N VAL A 52 4.14 -17.94 0.14
CA VAL A 52 4.26 -18.03 -1.31
C VAL A 52 4.52 -19.49 -1.69
N ARG A 53 3.83 -19.99 -2.73
CA ARG A 53 4.01 -21.36 -3.25
C ARG A 53 4.76 -21.32 -4.59
N PRO A 54 5.54 -22.37 -4.93
CA PRO A 54 6.15 -22.49 -6.25
C PRO A 54 5.11 -22.35 -7.39
N PRO A 55 5.48 -21.74 -8.53
CA PRO A 55 6.82 -21.31 -8.93
C PRO A 55 7.25 -19.95 -8.36
N LEU A 56 6.40 -19.28 -7.59
CA LEU A 56 6.75 -18.02 -6.95
C LEU A 56 7.75 -18.29 -5.82
N ARG A 57 8.79 -17.46 -5.72
CA ARG A 57 9.73 -17.49 -4.59
C ARG A 57 9.32 -16.48 -3.52
N PRO A 58 9.67 -16.72 -2.24
CA PRO A 58 9.69 -15.68 -1.23
C PRO A 58 10.60 -14.52 -1.62
N LEU A 59 10.35 -13.34 -1.07
CA LEU A 59 11.28 -12.22 -1.14
C LEU A 59 12.56 -12.57 -0.37
N THR A 60 13.69 -12.04 -0.83
CA THR A 60 14.94 -12.09 -0.04
C THR A 60 14.84 -11.15 1.16
N SER A 61 15.73 -11.30 2.13
CA SER A 61 15.79 -10.39 3.29
C SER A 61 15.94 -8.93 2.87
N ASP A 62 16.80 -8.67 1.86
CA ASP A 62 17.04 -7.33 1.34
C ASP A 62 15.79 -6.75 0.65
N GLU A 63 15.12 -7.56 -0.20
CA GLU A 63 13.87 -7.14 -0.86
C GLU A 63 12.77 -6.83 0.16
N ARG A 64 12.69 -7.66 1.21
CA ARG A 64 11.74 -7.49 2.30
C ARG A 64 12.01 -6.21 3.09
N GLU A 65 13.27 -5.91 3.39
CA GLU A 65 13.66 -4.70 4.10
C GLU A 65 13.35 -3.44 3.27
N VAL A 66 13.69 -3.46 1.97
CA VAL A 66 13.38 -2.36 1.04
C VAL A 66 11.86 -2.14 0.96
N LEU A 67 11.08 -3.22 0.84
CA LEU A 67 9.62 -3.16 0.82
C LEU A 67 9.08 -2.57 2.13
N ALA A 68 9.56 -3.04 3.28
CA ALA A 68 9.12 -2.55 4.59
C ALA A 68 9.38 -1.04 4.75
N GLN A 69 10.58 -0.57 4.39
CA GLN A 69 10.91 0.86 4.46
C GLN A 69 10.05 1.71 3.51
N ALA A 70 9.80 1.22 2.31
CA ALA A 70 8.92 1.89 1.35
C ALA A 70 7.48 1.99 1.89
N LEU A 71 6.96 0.92 2.51
CA LEU A 71 5.64 0.90 3.13
C LEU A 71 5.53 1.82 4.34
N ILE A 72 6.55 1.89 5.19
CA ILE A 72 6.61 2.82 6.33
C ILE A 72 6.57 4.26 5.83
N SER A 73 7.42 4.62 4.86
CA SER A 73 7.43 5.96 4.24
C SER A 73 6.09 6.31 3.60
N PHE A 74 5.46 5.33 2.93
CA PHE A 74 4.11 5.48 2.38
C PHE A 74 3.07 5.73 3.47
N SER A 75 3.12 5.00 4.59
CA SER A 75 2.19 5.17 5.71
C SER A 75 2.26 6.56 6.35
N HIS A 76 3.46 7.13 6.47
CA HIS A 76 3.61 8.52 6.93
C HIS A 76 3.02 9.53 5.94
N SER A 77 3.21 9.29 4.62
CA SER A 77 2.61 10.12 3.57
C SER A 77 1.08 10.04 3.60
N LEU A 78 0.55 8.84 3.84
CA LEU A 78 -0.88 8.55 4.00
C LEU A 78 -1.44 9.32 5.20
N ALA A 79 -0.82 9.18 6.37
CA ALA A 79 -1.23 9.83 7.61
C ALA A 79 -1.25 11.36 7.50
N ALA A 80 -0.22 11.94 6.87
CA ALA A 80 -0.15 13.38 6.64
C ALA A 80 -1.30 13.91 5.75
N LEU A 81 -1.77 13.11 4.78
CA LEU A 81 -2.89 13.48 3.90
C LEU A 81 -4.27 13.21 4.49
N TRP A 82 -4.36 12.35 5.50
CA TRP A 82 -5.63 11.99 6.15
C TRP A 82 -5.87 12.60 7.53
N GLY A 83 -4.85 13.21 8.15
CA GLY A 83 -5.00 13.96 9.41
C GLY A 83 -5.64 13.14 10.53
N GLU A 84 -4.88 12.21 11.12
CA GLU A 84 -5.08 11.52 12.43
C GLU A 84 -6.49 11.06 12.86
N LYS A 85 -7.51 11.07 12.00
CA LYS A 85 -8.79 10.46 12.29
C LYS A 85 -8.86 9.14 11.53
N GLU A 86 -8.77 8.03 12.28
CA GLU A 86 -9.13 6.67 11.87
C GLU A 86 -8.08 5.73 11.27
N VAL A 87 -6.76 5.92 11.48
CA VAL A 87 -5.78 4.91 11.00
C VAL A 87 -5.49 3.82 12.03
N ILE A 88 -5.90 3.96 13.29
CA ILE A 88 -5.75 2.92 14.33
C ILE A 88 -7.08 2.74 15.07
N SER A 89 -8.08 2.17 14.40
CA SER A 89 -9.19 1.54 15.09
C SER A 89 -9.73 0.40 14.25
N ARG A 90 -9.02 -0.74 14.32
CA ARG A 90 -9.54 -2.11 14.27
C ARG A 90 -8.40 -3.09 14.41
#